data_AF-A0A1A8QQU0-F1
#
_entry.id   AF-A0A1A8QQU0-F1
#
_cell.length_a   1.000
_cell.length_b   1.000
_cell.length_c   1.000
_cell.angle_alpha   90.00
_cell.angle_beta   90.00
_cell.angle_gamma   90.00
#
_symmetry.space_group_name_H-M   'P 1'
#
loop_
_entity.id
_entity.type
_entity.pdbx_description
1 polymer ?
#
loop_
_entity_poly.entity_id
_entity_poly.type
_entity_poly.pdbx_seq_one_letter_code
_entity_poly.pdbx_strand_id
1 'polypeptide(L)' 'EILSDRGPQFLSRVWKDFANHLGARVALSSEFHPQTNGQCERMNQELKAML' A
#
# COMPACT_ATOMS: atom_id res chain seq x y z
N GLU A 1 -11.18 -1.18 -2.04
CA GLU A 1 -10.32 -0.02 -1.70
C GLU A 1 -8.90 -0.56 -1.52
N ILE A 2 -7.91 0.12 -2.10
CA ILE A 2 -6.50 -0.25 -2.03
C ILE A 2 -5.87 0.59 -0.94
N LEU A 3 -5.39 -0.04 0.12
CA LEU A 3 -4.59 0.63 1.14
C LEU A 3 -3.11 0.50 0.79
N SER A 4 -2.42 1.62 0.71
CA SER A 4 -0.96 1.65 0.51
C SER A 4 -0.30 2.58 1.52
N ASP A 5 1.02 2.40 1.70
CA ASP A 5 1.83 3.39 2.40
C ASP A 5 1.95 4.70 1.60
N ARG A 6 2.63 5.68 2.19
CA ARG A 6 2.88 6.99 1.57
C ARG A 6 4.11 6.99 0.66
N GLY A 7 4.52 5.83 0.15
CA GLY A 7 5.60 5.73 -0.82
C GLY A 7 5.38 6.65 -2.03
N PRO A 8 6.43 7.28 -2.58
CA PRO A 8 6.31 8.19 -3.72
C PRO A 8 5.55 7.60 -4.91
N GLN A 9 5.69 6.29 -5.12
CA GLN A 9 5.00 5.54 -6.17
C GLN A 9 3.48 5.56 -5.99
N PHE A 10 2.98 5.47 -4.76
CA PHE A 10 1.55 5.46 -4.45
C PHE A 10 0.96 6.86 -4.27
N LEU A 11 1.82 7.87 -4.09
CA LEU A 11 1.44 9.27 -4.16
C LEU A 11 1.32 9.78 -5.60
N SER A 12 1.93 9.08 -6.55
CA SER A 12 2.00 9.52 -7.95
C SER A 12 0.60 9.68 -8.57
N ARG A 13 0.50 10.67 -9.46
CA ARG A 13 -0.74 10.89 -10.23
C ARG A 13 -1.07 9.70 -11.13
N VAL A 14 -0.04 9.09 -11.73
CA VAL A 14 -0.19 7.90 -12.57
C VAL A 14 -0.86 6.77 -11.79
N TRP A 15 -0.44 6.53 -10.54
CA TRP A 15 -1.05 5.50 -9.70
C TRP A 15 -2.52 5.78 -9.38
N LYS A 16 -2.84 7.02 -9.02
CA LYS A 16 -4.24 7.42 -8.76
C LYS A 16 -5.11 7.27 -9.99
N ASP A 17 -4.64 7.75 -11.14
CA ASP A 17 -5.38 7.68 -12.40
C ASP A 17 -5.57 6.23 -12.84
N PHE A 18 -4.56 5.38 -12.67
CA PHE A 18 -4.63 3.95 -12.92
C PHE A 18 -5.67 3.25 -12.03
N ALA A 19 -5.63 3.47 -10.72
CA ALA A 19 -6.60 2.88 -9.80
C ALA A 19 -8.03 3.33 -10.10
N ASN A 20 -8.22 4.63 -10.42
CA ASN A 20 -9.52 5.16 -10.81
C ASN A 20 -10.05 4.50 -12.11
N HIS A 21 -9.20 4.29 -13.12
CA HIS A 21 -9.59 3.58 -14.35
C HIS A 21 -10.01 2.13 -14.09
N LEU A 22 -9.43 1.50 -13.06
CA LEU A 22 -9.82 0.16 -12.63
C LEU A 22 -11.06 0.15 -11.71
N GLY A 23 -11.67 1.32 -11.45
CA GLY A 23 -12.80 1.44 -10.52
C GLY A 23 -12.41 1.23 -9.04
N ALA A 24 -11.11 1.30 -8.73
CA ALA A 24 -10.59 1.12 -7.39
C ALA A 24 -10.33 2.46 -6.70
N ARG A 25 -10.75 2.58 -5.44
CA ARG A 25 -10.40 3.70 -4.57
C ARG A 25 -9.06 3.43 -3.88
N VAL A 26 -8.16 4.42 -3.83
CA VAL A 26 -6.89 4.34 -3.08
C VAL A 26 -7.00 5.11 -1.77
N ALA A 27 -6.62 4.47 -0.68
CA ALA A 27 -6.43 5.05 0.64
C ALA A 27 -4.96 4.95 1.04
N LEU A 28 -4.45 6.00 1.68
CA LEU A 28 -3.07 6.02 2.17
C LEU A 28 -3.08 5.81 3.68
N SER A 29 -2.21 4.93 4.17
CA SER A 29 -2.01 4.77 5.61
C SER A 29 -1.38 6.05 6.20
N SER A 30 -1.67 6.33 7.47
CA SER A 30 -1.01 7.41 8.20
C SER A 30 0.41 7.00 8.57
N GLU A 31 1.34 7.96 8.67
CA GLU A 31 2.76 7.71 9.00
C GLU A 31 3.00 7.00 10.34
N PHE A 32 2.00 6.94 11.23
CA PHE A 32 2.10 6.35 12.57
C PHE A 32 1.10 5.21 12.83
N HIS A 33 0.69 4.47 11.80
CA HIS A 33 -0.16 3.28 11.97
C HIS A 33 0.56 1.97 11.55
N PRO A 34 1.52 1.48 12.38
CA PRO A 34 2.13 0.16 12.18
C PRO A 34 1.08 -0.97 12.27
N GLN A 35 -0.09 -0.73 12.86
CA GLN A 35 -1.18 -1.72 12.88
C GLN A 35 -1.85 -1.92 11.51
N THR A 36 -2.01 -0.85 10.72
CA THR A 36 -2.69 -0.94 9.42
C THR A 36 -1.77 -1.53 8.35
N ASN A 37 -0.46 -1.26 8.44
CA ASN A 37 0.54 -1.88 7.55
C ASN A 37 1.11 -3.20 8.09
N GLY A 38 0.83 -3.55 9.35
CA GLY A 38 1.47 -4.67 10.04
C GLY A 38 1.17 -6.04 9.43
N GLN A 39 0.03 -6.22 8.75
CA GLN A 39 -0.23 -7.44 7.98
C GLN A 39 0.69 -7.57 6.76
N CYS A 40 0.85 -6.49 5.99
CA CYS A 40 1.79 -6.44 4.87
C CYS A 40 3.23 -6.62 5.35
N GLU A 41 3.62 -6.00 6.47
CA GLU A 41 4.96 -6.14 7.03
C GLU A 41 5.26 -7.57 7.48
N ARG A 42 4.32 -8.24 8.17
CA ARG A 42 4.46 -9.66 8.54
C ARG A 42 4.59 -10.56 7.32
N MET A 43 3.72 -10.38 6.32
CA MET A 43 3.80 -11.15 5.07
C MET A 43 5.14 -10.93 4.36
N ASN A 44 5.63 -9.68 4.31
CA ASN A 44 6.93 -9.37 3.72
C ASN A 44 8.08 -10.03 4.47
N GLN A 45 8.00 -10.16 5.80
CA GLN A 45 8.98 -10.89 6.59
C GLN A 45 8.93 -12.40 6.33
N GLU A 46 7.74 -12.99 6.29
CA GLU A 46 7.57 -14.42 5.96
C GLU A 46 8.11 -14.73 4.56
N LEU A 47 7.79 -13.89 3.56
CA LEU A 47 8.32 -14.03 2.21
C LEU A 47 9.85 -13.94 2.17
N LYS A 48 10.45 -12.99 2.92
CA LYS A 48 11.91 -12.88 3.05
C LYS A 48 12.55 -14.06 3.78
N ALA A 49 11.82 -14.74 4.65
CA ALA A 49 12.32 -15.92 5.35
C ALA A 49 12.24 -17.19 4.49
N MET A 50 11.36 -17.22 3.48
CA MET A 50 11.23 -18.31 2.51
C MET A 50 12.17 -18.19 1.30
N LEU A 51 12.75 -17.00 1.08
CA LEU A 51 13.70 -16.68 0.02
C LEU A 51 15.15 -16.75 0.54
#